data_AF-A0A954NT69-F1
#
_entry.id   AF-A0A954NT69-F1
#
_cell.length_a   1.000
_cell.length_b   1.000
_cell.length_c   1.000
_cell.angle_alpha   90.00
_cell.angle_beta   90.00
_cell.angle_gamma   90.00
#
_symmetry.space_group_name_H-M   'P 1'
#
loop_
_entity.id
_entity.type
_entity.pdbx_description
1 polymer ?
#
loop_
_entity_poly.entity_id
_entity_poly.type
_entity_poly.pdbx_seq_one_letter_code
_entity_poly.pdbx_strand_id
1 'polypeptide(L)'
;MRIQLRFLAAITICGMTATLAAEEPIVISAGLNNPTGVAIQPETGDVFVAERTGILRFMLGPDGTYKKSVEITDFPTDQYGKGPVYDIGPLGVAFVGAEYLIVGDGSQQDDKEVIRIYQLTGNPPSQPIPASLAILTLGPLKSTDELKPEGNYYGVAFGHGSIYATANGDDTKGWIVRSVLGEDSIPGELHRFIATKEAVERDAPVAITIGPQGELVVGQLGEIDVAGDSLLSIYDASSGELKANYETGLNDITGLAYDSDGNLYATDFSWMDTNRGALYKLTVTDGECVATKLAALDKPTALTFGEDGQLFVTVFGTAKEGTDEFPGQLLQFSKDSLAASANN
;
A
#
# COMPACT_ATOMS: atom_id res chain seq x y z
N MET A 1 -24.54 11.94 -77.77
CA MET A 1 -24.49 12.38 -76.35
C MET A 1 -23.96 11.20 -75.53
N ARG A 2 -22.67 11.22 -75.14
CA ARG A 2 -22.03 10.10 -74.42
C ARG A 2 -22.34 10.23 -72.93
N ILE A 3 -23.01 9.23 -72.36
CA ILE A 3 -23.27 9.12 -70.92
C ILE A 3 -22.10 8.36 -70.30
N GLN A 4 -21.30 9.04 -69.45
CA GLN A 4 -20.30 8.40 -68.60
C GLN A 4 -20.98 7.83 -67.36
N LEU A 5 -20.93 6.52 -67.18
CA LEU A 5 -21.30 5.85 -65.93
C LEU A 5 -20.06 5.85 -65.01
N ARG A 6 -20.09 6.61 -63.91
CA ARG A 6 -19.06 6.54 -62.86
C ARG A 6 -19.46 5.46 -61.86
N PHE A 7 -18.69 4.38 -61.78
CA PHE A 7 -18.76 3.43 -60.67
C PHE A 7 -18.06 4.04 -59.46
N LEU A 8 -18.81 4.26 -58.38
CA LEU A 8 -18.26 4.60 -57.08
C LEU A 8 -18.04 3.28 -56.32
N ALA A 9 -16.78 2.88 -56.15
CA ALA A 9 -16.42 1.76 -55.28
C ALA A 9 -16.42 2.27 -53.83
N ALA A 10 -17.40 1.83 -53.03
CA ALA A 10 -17.40 2.04 -51.59
C ALA A 10 -16.41 1.04 -50.97
N ILE A 11 -15.24 1.53 -50.54
CA ILE A 11 -14.33 0.77 -49.68
C ILE A 11 -14.84 0.93 -48.26
N THR A 12 -15.53 -0.09 -47.76
CA THR A 12 -15.86 -0.19 -46.34
C THR A 12 -14.59 -0.56 -45.58
N ILE A 13 -13.94 0.43 -44.97
CA ILE A 13 -12.88 0.18 -43.98
C ILE A 13 -13.59 -0.29 -42.72
N CYS A 14 -13.63 -1.60 -42.51
CA CYS A 14 -14.03 -2.19 -41.25
C CYS A 14 -12.89 -1.93 -40.25
N GLY A 15 -13.02 -0.85 -39.47
CA GLY A 15 -12.10 -0.58 -38.36
C GLY A 15 -12.30 -1.65 -37.29
N MET A 16 -11.42 -2.65 -37.24
CA MET A 16 -11.28 -3.49 -36.06
C MET A 16 -10.66 -2.62 -34.97
N THR A 17 -11.48 -2.11 -34.06
CA THR A 17 -11.00 -1.64 -32.76
C THR A 17 -10.58 -2.88 -31.99
N ALA A 18 -9.31 -3.26 -32.09
CA ALA A 18 -8.72 -4.19 -31.16
C ALA A 18 -8.63 -3.44 -29.82
N THR A 19 -9.53 -3.76 -28.89
CA THR A 19 -9.33 -3.46 -27.48
C THR A 19 -8.08 -4.24 -27.07
N LEU A 20 -6.96 -3.54 -26.92
CA LEU A 20 -5.76 -4.10 -26.30
C LEU A 20 -6.15 -4.42 -24.85
N ALA A 21 -6.28 -5.70 -24.51
CA ALA A 21 -6.42 -6.09 -23.11
C ALA A 21 -5.22 -5.53 -22.32
N ALA A 22 -5.47 -5.05 -21.11
CA ALA A 22 -4.41 -4.69 -20.17
C ALA A 22 -3.42 -5.87 -20.07
N GLU A 23 -2.12 -5.58 -20.18
CA GLU A 23 -1.11 -6.63 -20.01
C GLU A 23 -1.18 -7.16 -18.58
N GLU A 24 -1.35 -8.47 -18.44
CA GLU A 24 -1.41 -9.15 -17.13
C GLU A 24 -0.10 -8.90 -16.35
N PRO A 25 -0.16 -8.72 -15.02
CA PRO A 25 1.04 -8.52 -14.23
C PRO A 25 1.96 -9.75 -14.27
N ILE A 26 3.26 -9.49 -14.12
CA ILE A 26 4.25 -10.53 -13.90
C ILE A 26 4.18 -10.96 -12.43
N VAL A 27 4.02 -12.26 -12.18
CA VAL A 27 4.10 -12.82 -10.84
C VAL A 27 5.57 -12.98 -10.46
N ILE A 28 6.07 -12.12 -9.56
CA ILE A 28 7.44 -12.15 -9.05
C ILE A 28 7.62 -13.26 -8.02
N SER A 29 6.61 -13.43 -7.17
CA SER A 29 6.54 -14.53 -6.22
C SER A 29 5.10 -14.93 -5.98
N ALA A 30 4.84 -16.23 -5.91
CA ALA A 30 3.63 -16.80 -5.34
C ALA A 30 3.96 -17.45 -3.99
N GLY A 31 2.95 -17.93 -3.26
CA GLY A 31 3.16 -18.65 -2.01
C GLY A 31 3.45 -17.74 -0.82
N LEU A 32 3.09 -16.45 -0.88
CA LEU A 32 3.28 -15.51 0.22
C LEU A 32 2.15 -15.66 1.24
N ASN A 33 2.49 -15.58 2.52
CA ASN A 33 1.52 -15.77 3.60
C ASN A 33 0.93 -14.43 4.06
N ASN A 34 -0.22 -14.05 3.49
CA ASN A 34 -0.92 -12.80 3.77
C ASN A 34 0.02 -11.58 3.71
N PRO A 35 0.56 -11.22 2.53
CA PRO A 35 1.45 -10.06 2.40
C PRO A 35 0.67 -8.76 2.59
N THR A 36 1.16 -7.88 3.47
CA THR A 36 0.46 -6.70 4.00
C THR A 36 1.11 -5.37 3.59
N GLY A 37 2.40 -5.37 3.30
CA GLY A 37 3.16 -4.16 3.00
C GLY A 37 4.24 -4.42 1.95
N VAL A 38 4.58 -3.39 1.17
CA VAL A 38 5.67 -3.45 0.20
C VAL A 38 6.41 -2.10 0.15
N ALA A 39 7.74 -2.15 0.12
CA ALA A 39 8.60 -0.99 -0.06
C ALA A 39 9.82 -1.36 -0.91
N ILE A 40 10.39 -0.38 -1.60
CA ILE A 40 11.63 -0.56 -2.36
C ILE A 40 12.76 0.11 -1.60
N GLN A 41 13.85 -0.63 -1.39
CA GLN A 41 15.06 -0.08 -0.79
C GLN A 41 15.70 0.90 -1.77
N PRO A 42 15.93 2.16 -1.36
CA PRO A 42 16.68 3.12 -2.16
C PRO A 42 18.07 2.56 -2.52
N GLU A 43 18.63 3.02 -3.65
CA GLU A 43 19.94 2.64 -4.19
C GLU A 43 20.07 1.21 -4.73
N THR A 44 19.47 0.21 -4.07
CA THR A 44 19.54 -1.20 -4.51
C THR A 44 18.40 -1.59 -5.45
N GLY A 45 17.21 -0.99 -5.26
CA GLY A 45 15.99 -1.40 -5.97
C GLY A 45 15.41 -2.73 -5.47
N ASP A 46 15.94 -3.28 -4.36
CA ASP A 46 15.42 -4.50 -3.77
C ASP A 46 14.02 -4.27 -3.19
N VAL A 47 13.12 -5.22 -3.41
CA VAL A 47 11.73 -5.13 -2.95
C VAL A 47 11.59 -5.84 -1.62
N PHE A 48 11.09 -5.14 -0.61
CA PHE A 48 10.82 -5.66 0.71
C PHE A 48 9.32 -5.85 0.87
N VAL A 49 8.90 -7.04 1.31
CA VAL A 49 7.48 -7.38 1.53
C VAL A 49 7.29 -7.79 2.98
N ALA A 50 6.37 -7.14 3.67
CA ALA A 50 5.84 -7.63 4.92
C ALA A 50 4.83 -8.74 4.65
N GLU A 51 5.01 -9.89 5.28
CA GLU A 51 4.06 -11.00 5.30
C GLU A 51 3.89 -11.50 6.74
N ARG A 52 2.88 -12.35 6.98
CA ARG A 52 2.47 -12.78 8.33
C ARG A 52 3.61 -13.21 9.26
N THR A 53 4.68 -13.79 8.74
CA THR A 53 5.81 -14.29 9.54
C THR A 53 7.00 -13.34 9.63
N GLY A 54 7.07 -12.31 8.80
CA GLY A 54 8.21 -11.39 8.79
C GLY A 54 8.38 -10.59 7.50
N ILE A 55 9.61 -10.15 7.27
CA ILE A 55 9.96 -9.31 6.11
C ILE A 55 10.79 -10.15 5.13
N LEU A 56 10.31 -10.24 3.90
CA LEU A 56 11.00 -10.85 2.77
C LEU A 56 11.72 -9.77 1.96
N ARG A 57 12.88 -10.11 1.41
CA ARG A 57 13.65 -9.29 0.46
C ARG A 57 13.75 -10.01 -0.87
N PHE A 58 13.43 -9.31 -1.96
CA PHE A 58 13.51 -9.78 -3.33
C PHE A 58 14.55 -8.97 -4.09
N MET A 59 15.62 -9.64 -4.52
CA MET A 59 16.73 -9.02 -5.25
C MET A 59 16.69 -9.43 -6.72
N LEU A 60 16.75 -8.45 -7.62
CA LEU A 60 16.82 -8.72 -9.05
C LEU A 60 18.23 -9.21 -9.44
N GLY A 61 18.31 -10.44 -9.95
CA GLY A 61 19.55 -11.03 -10.44
C GLY A 61 19.93 -10.54 -11.85
N PRO A 62 21.20 -10.72 -12.27
CA PRO A 62 21.65 -10.38 -13.63
C PRO A 62 20.95 -11.16 -14.75
N ASP A 63 20.28 -12.26 -14.41
CA ASP A 63 19.47 -13.07 -15.33
C ASP A 63 18.03 -12.57 -15.48
N GLY A 64 17.68 -11.47 -14.80
CA GLY A 64 16.34 -10.88 -14.81
C GLY A 64 15.36 -11.59 -13.87
N THR A 65 15.83 -12.48 -12.99
CA THR A 65 14.96 -13.21 -12.05
C THR A 65 15.15 -12.70 -10.61
N TYR A 66 14.07 -12.71 -9.82
CA TYR A 66 14.14 -12.32 -8.42
C TYR A 66 14.57 -13.47 -7.53
N LYS A 67 15.55 -13.22 -6.66
CA LYS A 67 15.94 -14.11 -5.57
C LYS A 67 15.26 -13.64 -4.29
N LYS A 68 14.57 -14.57 -3.61
CA LYS A 68 13.91 -14.34 -2.32
C LYS A 68 14.83 -14.70 -1.15
N SER A 69 14.91 -13.84 -0.15
CA SER A 69 15.48 -14.12 1.18
C SER A 69 14.55 -13.64 2.28
N VAL A 70 14.62 -14.26 3.46
CA VAL A 70 13.94 -13.76 4.66
C VAL A 70 14.90 -12.80 5.34
N GLU A 71 14.52 -11.52 5.41
CA GLU A 71 15.34 -10.48 6.04
C GLU A 71 15.08 -10.46 7.56
N ILE A 72 13.80 -10.48 7.96
CA ILE A 72 13.37 -10.38 9.36
C ILE A 72 12.33 -11.47 9.63
N THR A 73 12.38 -12.11 10.79
CA THR A 73 11.54 -13.25 11.19
C THR A 73 11.00 -13.07 12.61
N ASP A 74 10.24 -14.04 13.10
CA ASP A 74 9.82 -14.19 14.50
C ASP A 74 8.87 -13.09 14.98
N PHE A 75 8.10 -12.52 14.05
CA PHE A 75 6.92 -11.75 14.42
C PHE A 75 5.87 -12.68 15.04
N PRO A 76 5.18 -12.24 16.10
CA PRO A 76 3.96 -12.89 16.58
C PRO A 76 2.84 -12.91 15.52
N THR A 77 1.61 -13.19 15.93
CA THR A 77 0.47 -13.15 15.02
C THR A 77 -0.76 -12.63 15.75
N ASP A 78 -1.56 -11.86 15.04
CA ASP A 78 -2.94 -11.56 15.41
C ASP A 78 -3.84 -11.75 14.20
N GLN A 79 -5.14 -11.52 14.37
CA GLN A 79 -6.16 -11.69 13.36
C GLN A 79 -6.83 -10.37 13.02
N TYR A 80 -7.05 -10.14 11.72
CA TYR A 80 -7.74 -8.94 11.25
C TYR A 80 -8.82 -9.23 10.23
N GLY A 81 -9.88 -8.42 10.28
CA GLY A 81 -10.97 -8.39 9.32
C GLY A 81 -12.35 -8.55 9.95
N LYS A 82 -13.35 -7.93 9.32
CA LYS A 82 -14.78 -8.12 9.63
C LYS A 82 -15.41 -8.85 8.44
N GLY A 83 -15.57 -10.17 8.53
CA GLY A 83 -15.94 -11.02 7.40
C GLY A 83 -14.91 -12.14 7.21
N PRO A 84 -14.22 -12.25 6.06
CA PRO A 84 -13.01 -13.08 6.02
C PRO A 84 -11.98 -12.50 7.00
N VAL A 85 -11.44 -13.37 7.85
CA VAL A 85 -10.44 -13.03 8.86
C VAL A 85 -9.10 -13.61 8.42
N TYR A 86 -8.05 -12.80 8.49
CA TYR A 86 -6.70 -13.16 8.06
C TYR A 86 -5.74 -13.10 9.24
N ASP A 87 -4.86 -14.09 9.35
CA ASP A 87 -3.71 -14.01 10.25
C ASP A 87 -2.72 -12.98 9.69
N ILE A 88 -2.37 -12.00 10.50
CA ILE A 88 -1.43 -10.92 10.17
C ILE A 88 -0.23 -10.94 11.10
N GLY A 89 0.83 -10.26 10.66
CA GLY A 89 2.09 -10.11 11.37
C GLY A 89 2.56 -8.65 11.30
N PRO A 90 3.75 -8.35 10.75
CA PRO A 90 4.07 -6.96 10.38
C PRO A 90 3.09 -6.44 9.31
N LEU A 91 2.87 -5.14 9.30
CA LEU A 91 1.98 -4.45 8.36
C LEU A 91 2.79 -3.53 7.44
N GLY A 92 2.74 -2.21 7.66
CA GLY A 92 3.37 -1.24 6.78
C GLY A 92 4.90 -1.27 6.88
N VAL A 93 5.55 -1.05 5.74
CA VAL A 93 7.01 -0.93 5.64
C VAL A 93 7.41 0.32 4.87
N ALA A 94 8.46 1.00 5.34
CA ALA A 94 9.01 2.17 4.68
C ALA A 94 10.50 2.31 4.97
N PHE A 95 11.21 3.06 4.14
CA PHE A 95 12.64 3.28 4.26
C PHE A 95 12.99 4.69 4.75
N VAL A 96 14.05 4.78 5.56
CA VAL A 96 14.80 6.02 5.82
C VAL A 96 16.17 5.87 5.19
N GLY A 97 16.34 6.44 3.99
CA GLY A 97 17.50 6.14 3.15
C GLY A 97 17.61 4.65 2.82
N ALA A 98 18.78 4.20 2.38
CA ALA A 98 19.00 2.78 2.07
C ALA A 98 19.28 1.92 3.32
N GLU A 99 19.51 2.53 4.48
CA GLU A 99 20.09 1.85 5.65
C GLU A 99 19.05 1.40 6.68
N TYR A 100 17.90 2.06 6.77
CA TYR A 100 16.94 1.81 7.84
C TYR A 100 15.56 1.44 7.29
N LEU A 101 15.06 0.29 7.75
CA LEU A 101 13.72 -0.18 7.48
C LEU A 101 12.83 0.08 8.70
N ILE A 102 11.73 0.79 8.48
CA ILE A 102 10.65 0.98 9.45
C ILE A 102 9.59 -0.09 9.20
N VAL A 103 9.12 -0.74 10.26
CA VAL A 103 8.10 -1.78 10.22
C VAL A 103 7.00 -1.47 11.24
N GLY A 104 5.77 -1.27 10.77
CA GLY A 104 4.58 -1.19 11.59
C GLY A 104 4.13 -2.57 12.06
N ASP A 105 3.72 -2.69 13.33
CA ASP A 105 3.23 -3.93 13.91
C ASP A 105 1.70 -4.05 13.80
N GLY A 106 1.24 -5.23 13.40
CA GLY A 106 -0.14 -5.71 13.44
C GLY A 106 -0.26 -7.11 14.08
N SER A 107 0.83 -7.57 14.72
CA SER A 107 0.98 -8.95 15.15
C SER A 107 0.58 -9.20 16.60
N GLN A 108 0.09 -8.18 17.32
CA GLN A 108 -0.20 -8.27 18.74
C GLN A 108 -1.46 -7.49 19.10
N GLN A 109 -1.87 -7.55 20.36
CA GLN A 109 -2.92 -6.67 20.86
C GLN A 109 -2.45 -5.21 20.84
N ASP A 110 -3.38 -4.28 20.57
CA ASP A 110 -3.09 -2.85 20.39
C ASP A 110 -2.23 -2.25 21.52
N ASP A 111 -2.38 -2.71 22.77
CA ASP A 111 -1.61 -2.21 23.92
C ASP A 111 -0.13 -2.66 23.98
N LYS A 112 0.30 -3.48 23.02
CA LYS A 112 1.65 -4.06 22.91
C LYS A 112 2.33 -3.79 21.57
N GLU A 113 1.58 -3.28 20.60
CA GLU A 113 2.10 -3.04 19.26
C GLU A 113 2.99 -1.81 19.20
N VAL A 114 3.98 -1.88 18.33
CA VAL A 114 5.07 -0.90 18.24
C VAL A 114 5.45 -0.65 16.80
N ILE A 115 6.16 0.44 16.54
CA ILE A 115 6.88 0.62 15.27
C ILE A 115 8.34 0.26 15.51
N ARG A 116 8.88 -0.66 14.69
CA ARG A 116 10.25 -1.15 14.82
C ARG A 116 11.13 -0.59 13.71
N ILE A 117 12.38 -0.28 14.05
CA ILE A 117 13.37 0.21 13.10
C ILE A 117 14.56 -0.74 13.12
N TYR A 118 14.92 -1.22 11.93
CA TYR A 118 16.04 -2.13 11.73
C TYR A 118 17.10 -1.43 10.90
N GLN A 119 18.36 -1.60 11.29
CA GLN A 119 19.47 -1.26 10.42
C GLN A 119 19.74 -2.45 9.50
N LEU A 120 19.66 -2.22 8.19
CA LEU A 120 19.95 -3.22 7.19
C LEU A 120 21.42 -3.20 6.81
N THR A 121 21.89 -4.33 6.27
CA THR A 121 23.18 -4.40 5.60
C THR A 121 22.97 -4.44 4.09
N GLY A 122 23.98 -4.03 3.32
CA GLY A 122 23.88 -4.02 1.84
C GLY A 122 23.58 -5.40 1.24
N ASN A 123 24.01 -6.48 1.88
CA ASN A 123 23.66 -7.85 1.50
C ASN A 123 22.57 -8.41 2.43
N PRO A 124 21.78 -9.41 1.98
CA PRO A 124 20.91 -10.17 2.86
C PRO A 124 21.69 -10.80 4.02
N PRO A 125 21.08 -10.94 5.20
CA PRO A 125 21.75 -11.51 6.35
C PRO A 125 21.95 -13.02 6.16
N SER A 126 23.01 -13.58 6.74
CA SER A 126 23.28 -15.02 6.69
C SER A 126 22.28 -15.86 7.47
N GLN A 127 21.58 -15.23 8.44
CA GLN A 127 20.43 -15.73 9.16
C GLN A 127 19.42 -14.58 9.28
N PRO A 128 18.11 -14.84 9.18
CA PRO A 128 17.10 -13.80 9.33
C PRO A 128 17.22 -13.08 10.69
N ILE A 129 17.00 -11.76 10.69
CA ILE A 129 17.03 -10.93 11.89
C ILE A 129 15.75 -11.22 12.71
N PRO A 130 15.83 -11.67 13.98
CA PRO A 130 14.64 -11.81 14.80
C PRO A 130 13.97 -10.45 15.04
N ALA A 131 12.63 -10.41 15.07
CA ALA A 131 11.86 -9.19 15.24
C ALA A 131 12.24 -8.42 16.52
N SER A 132 12.69 -9.13 17.56
CA SER A 132 13.15 -8.56 18.83
C SER A 132 14.49 -7.80 18.76
N LEU A 133 15.22 -7.88 17.65
CA LEU A 133 16.52 -7.22 17.45
C LEU A 133 16.42 -5.89 16.68
N ALA A 134 15.25 -5.25 16.67
CA ALA A 134 15.12 -3.87 16.20
C ALA A 134 16.10 -2.96 16.96
N ILE A 135 16.79 -2.08 16.25
CA ILE A 135 17.74 -1.14 16.86
C ILE A 135 17.04 -0.02 17.63
N LEU A 136 15.78 0.25 17.26
CA LEU A 136 14.89 1.18 17.94
C LEU A 136 13.44 0.67 17.86
N THR A 137 12.67 0.94 18.90
CA THR A 137 11.25 0.58 19.01
C THR A 137 10.48 1.79 19.52
N LEU A 138 9.40 2.15 18.84
CA LEU A 138 8.54 3.28 19.15
C LEU A 138 7.19 2.79 19.66
N GLY A 139 6.73 3.33 20.79
CA GLY A 139 5.54 2.83 21.48
C GLY A 139 5.85 1.72 22.49
N PRO A 140 4.83 0.96 22.95
CA PRO A 140 3.43 1.04 22.54
C PRO A 140 2.76 2.33 23.05
N LEU A 141 1.74 2.79 22.33
CA LEU A 141 0.85 3.85 22.79
C LEU A 141 -0.24 3.25 23.67
N LYS A 142 -0.17 3.56 24.98
CA LYS A 142 -1.12 3.03 25.96
C LYS A 142 -2.42 3.82 25.97
N SER A 143 -3.46 3.19 26.50
CA SER A 143 -4.70 3.87 26.85
C SER A 143 -4.49 4.97 27.88
N THR A 144 -5.42 5.91 27.88
CA THR A 144 -5.60 6.92 28.92
C THR A 144 -7.02 6.81 29.46
N ASP A 145 -7.43 7.69 30.37
CA ASP A 145 -8.82 7.72 30.85
C ASP A 145 -9.82 8.06 29.71
N GLU A 146 -9.36 8.70 28.63
CA GLU A 146 -10.20 9.19 27.53
C GLU A 146 -10.01 8.42 26.22
N LEU A 147 -8.87 7.73 26.06
CA LEU A 147 -8.47 7.12 24.79
C LEU A 147 -8.15 5.63 24.98
N LYS A 148 -8.53 4.81 23.99
CA LYS A 148 -8.18 3.38 23.96
C LYS A 148 -6.66 3.21 23.66
N PRO A 149 -6.12 1.99 23.74
CA PRO A 149 -4.77 1.70 23.23
C PRO A 149 -4.71 1.83 21.71
N GLU A 150 -3.50 1.99 21.16
CA GLU A 150 -3.28 2.14 19.72
C GLU A 150 -2.24 1.16 19.21
N GLY A 151 -2.62 0.51 18.12
CA GLY A 151 -1.83 -0.42 17.36
C GLY A 151 -2.36 -0.51 15.93
N ASN A 152 -2.20 -1.67 15.31
CA ASN A 152 -2.55 -1.96 13.94
C ASN A 152 -1.94 -0.91 13.00
N TYR A 153 -0.60 -0.82 13.02
CA TYR A 153 0.15 0.19 12.28
C TYR A 153 0.20 -0.13 10.77
N TYR A 154 -0.92 0.10 10.08
CA TYR A 154 -1.23 -0.37 8.73
C TYR A 154 -0.28 0.13 7.65
N GLY A 155 -0.27 1.44 7.46
CA GLY A 155 0.60 2.12 6.52
C GLY A 155 1.67 2.85 7.30
N VAL A 156 2.89 2.85 6.78
CA VAL A 156 4.02 3.59 7.34
C VAL A 156 4.58 4.48 6.24
N ALA A 157 4.85 5.73 6.57
CA ALA A 157 5.48 6.69 5.68
C ALA A 157 6.59 7.46 6.40
N PHE A 158 7.62 7.83 5.66
CA PHE A 158 8.68 8.69 6.16
C PHE A 158 8.82 9.91 5.25
N GLY A 159 8.83 11.09 5.86
CA GLY A 159 9.00 12.38 5.17
C GLY A 159 9.04 13.51 6.18
N HIS A 160 9.51 14.69 5.79
CA HIS A 160 9.52 15.88 6.66
C HIS A 160 10.21 15.65 8.02
N GLY A 161 11.24 14.79 8.04
CA GLY A 161 11.96 14.44 9.27
C GLY A 161 11.06 13.74 10.30
N SER A 162 10.04 13.00 9.87
CA SER A 162 9.11 12.31 10.75
C SER A 162 8.72 10.94 10.19
N ILE A 163 8.51 10.00 11.10
CA ILE A 163 7.85 8.73 10.83
C ILE A 163 6.36 8.91 11.12
N TYR A 164 5.53 8.52 10.17
CA TYR A 164 4.08 8.50 10.30
C TYR A 164 3.59 7.08 10.15
N ALA A 165 2.57 6.71 10.92
CA ALA A 165 1.83 5.49 10.67
C ALA A 165 0.33 5.71 10.86
N THR A 166 -0.47 5.03 10.05
CA THR A 166 -1.91 4.89 10.32
C THR A 166 -2.11 3.84 11.39
N ALA A 167 -3.08 4.03 12.28
CA ALA A 167 -3.31 3.19 13.44
C ALA A 167 -4.80 3.01 13.70
N ASN A 168 -5.21 1.75 13.82
CA ASN A 168 -6.61 1.36 13.96
C ASN A 168 -6.94 0.80 15.36
N GLY A 169 -6.02 0.85 16.34
CA GLY A 169 -6.33 0.32 17.68
C GLY A 169 -7.44 1.08 18.44
N ASP A 170 -7.54 2.39 18.24
CA ASP A 170 -8.70 3.17 18.71
C ASP A 170 -9.67 3.45 17.56
N ASP A 171 -10.54 2.48 17.30
CA ASP A 171 -11.64 2.56 16.32
C ASP A 171 -12.61 3.75 16.55
N THR A 172 -12.53 4.42 17.69
CA THR A 172 -13.37 5.61 17.96
C THR A 172 -12.76 6.89 17.39
N LYS A 173 -11.45 6.90 17.16
CA LYS A 173 -10.70 8.09 16.73
C LYS A 173 -9.98 7.91 15.40
N GLY A 174 -9.48 6.70 15.10
CA GLY A 174 -8.68 6.39 13.91
C GLY A 174 -7.47 7.31 13.78
N TRP A 175 -6.28 6.85 14.14
CA TRP A 175 -5.15 7.76 14.31
C TRP A 175 -4.18 7.72 13.14
N ILE A 176 -3.63 8.89 12.81
CA ILE A 176 -2.25 8.95 12.34
C ILE A 176 -1.40 9.22 13.56
N VAL A 177 -0.39 8.38 13.79
CA VAL A 177 0.64 8.57 14.81
C VAL A 177 1.90 9.13 14.17
N ARG A 178 2.70 9.86 14.96
CA ARG A 178 3.92 10.52 14.49
C ARG A 178 5.05 10.37 15.50
N SER A 179 6.25 10.12 15.00
CA SER A 179 7.51 10.32 15.71
C SER A 179 8.39 11.27 14.91
N VAL A 180 8.85 12.35 15.54
CA VAL A 180 9.70 13.38 14.91
C VAL A 180 11.15 13.03 15.15
N LEU A 181 11.99 13.15 14.13
CA LEU A 181 13.44 12.98 14.28
C LEU A 181 14.03 14.17 15.06
N GLY A 182 14.91 13.85 16.01
CA GLY A 182 15.75 14.83 16.68
C GLY A 182 16.85 15.38 15.78
N GLU A 183 17.65 16.30 16.31
CA GLU A 183 18.80 16.90 15.61
C GLU A 183 19.86 15.86 15.20
N ASP A 184 19.93 14.74 15.92
CA ASP A 184 20.78 13.59 15.65
C ASP A 184 20.17 12.58 14.66
N SER A 185 19.02 12.93 14.06
CA SER A 185 18.22 12.05 13.18
C SER A 185 17.70 10.79 13.87
N ILE A 186 17.68 10.75 15.21
CA ILE A 186 17.06 9.66 15.96
C ILE A 186 15.57 10.00 16.15
N PRO A 187 14.64 9.09 15.80
CA PRO A 187 13.22 9.29 16.07
C PRO A 187 12.94 9.48 17.57
N GLY A 188 12.16 10.49 17.90
CA GLY A 188 11.67 10.76 19.25
C GLY A 188 10.53 9.83 19.66
N GLU A 189 9.84 10.20 20.73
CA GLU A 189 8.66 9.45 21.19
C GLU A 189 7.56 9.39 20.12
N LEU A 190 6.79 8.29 20.14
CA LEU A 190 5.60 8.14 19.30
C LEU A 190 4.44 8.86 19.98
N HIS A 191 3.69 9.64 19.20
CA HIS A 191 2.50 10.34 19.70
C HIS A 191 1.33 10.18 18.73
N ARG A 192 0.11 10.21 19.28
CA ARG A 192 -1.11 10.44 18.51
C ARG A 192 -1.03 11.82 17.87
N PHE A 193 -1.26 11.92 16.57
CA PHE A 193 -1.08 13.16 15.82
C PHE A 193 -2.39 13.68 15.21
N ILE A 194 -3.09 12.87 14.41
CA ILE A 194 -4.34 13.27 13.75
C ILE A 194 -5.43 12.24 14.07
N ALA A 195 -6.53 12.67 14.70
CA ALA A 195 -7.75 11.87 14.87
C ALA A 195 -8.56 11.92 13.58
N THR A 196 -8.19 11.07 12.61
CA THR A 196 -8.73 11.12 11.24
C THR A 196 -10.23 10.84 11.20
N LYS A 197 -10.74 9.90 12.00
CA LYS A 197 -12.17 9.57 12.03
C LYS A 197 -13.02 10.78 12.41
N GLU A 198 -12.54 11.59 13.36
CA GLU A 198 -13.21 12.83 13.74
C GLU A 198 -13.04 13.93 12.69
N ALA A 199 -11.88 13.98 12.03
CA ALA A 199 -11.58 15.00 11.02
C ALA A 199 -12.41 14.82 9.73
N VAL A 200 -12.70 13.58 9.33
CA VAL A 200 -13.36 13.28 8.05
C VAL A 200 -14.64 12.45 8.16
N GLU A 201 -15.07 12.11 9.37
CA GLU A 201 -16.31 11.36 9.65
C GLU A 201 -16.38 9.99 8.92
N ARG A 202 -15.23 9.31 8.82
CA ARG A 202 -15.08 7.99 8.16
C ARG A 202 -14.12 7.08 8.91
N ASP A 203 -14.35 5.78 8.79
CA ASP A 203 -13.88 4.75 9.74
C ASP A 203 -12.43 4.92 10.22
N ALA A 204 -11.45 4.35 9.53
CA ALA A 204 -10.08 4.36 10.02
C ALA A 204 -9.08 4.58 8.88
N PRO A 205 -7.94 5.26 9.15
CA PRO A 205 -6.93 5.47 8.12
C PRO A 205 -6.18 4.17 7.87
N VAL A 206 -5.91 3.81 6.61
CA VAL A 206 -5.16 2.59 6.29
C VAL A 206 -3.96 2.92 5.42
N ALA A 207 -4.19 3.35 4.19
CA ALA A 207 -3.10 3.71 3.29
C ALA A 207 -2.51 5.07 3.68
N ILE A 208 -1.20 5.22 3.60
CA ILE A 208 -0.51 6.50 3.77
C ILE A 208 0.70 6.59 2.85
N THR A 209 0.92 7.77 2.27
CA THR A 209 2.12 8.09 1.51
C THR A 209 2.47 9.57 1.66
N ILE A 210 3.70 9.93 1.30
CA ILE A 210 4.12 11.33 1.20
C ILE A 210 3.88 11.79 -0.24
N GLY A 211 3.09 12.84 -0.40
CA GLY A 211 2.83 13.41 -1.71
C GLY A 211 3.99 14.25 -2.24
N PRO A 212 3.97 14.63 -3.53
CA PRO A 212 5.11 15.29 -4.17
C PRO A 212 5.37 16.71 -3.65
N GLN A 213 4.41 17.33 -2.94
CA GLN A 213 4.61 18.61 -2.25
C GLN A 213 4.93 18.41 -0.76
N GLY A 214 5.03 17.16 -0.30
CA GLY A 214 5.38 16.81 1.06
C GLY A 214 4.23 16.61 2.02
N GLU A 215 3.00 16.69 1.53
CA GLU A 215 1.77 16.47 2.27
C GLU A 215 1.59 14.99 2.63
N LEU A 216 0.85 14.73 3.72
CA LEU A 216 0.39 13.37 4.04
C LEU A 216 -0.84 13.08 3.18
N VAL A 217 -0.76 12.04 2.38
CA VAL A 217 -1.86 11.57 1.54
C VAL A 217 -2.33 10.24 2.11
N VAL A 218 -3.60 10.19 2.50
CA VAL A 218 -4.15 9.14 3.35
C VAL A 218 -5.37 8.54 2.65
N GLY A 219 -5.39 7.22 2.54
CA GLY A 219 -6.58 6.47 2.20
C GLY A 219 -7.34 6.19 3.49
N GLN A 220 -8.42 6.91 3.70
CA GLN A 220 -9.35 6.61 4.78
C GLN A 220 -10.21 5.42 4.32
N LEU A 221 -10.10 4.30 5.02
CA LEU A 221 -10.97 3.15 4.81
C LEU A 221 -12.42 3.57 5.06
N GLY A 222 -13.31 3.09 4.19
CA GLY A 222 -14.74 3.15 4.41
C GLY A 222 -15.18 2.22 5.53
N GLU A 223 -16.48 2.21 5.82
CA GLU A 223 -17.06 1.15 6.64
C GLU A 223 -17.08 -0.14 5.82
N ILE A 224 -16.55 -1.24 6.37
CA ILE A 224 -16.42 -2.53 5.66
C ILE A 224 -17.74 -3.07 5.06
N ASP A 225 -18.90 -2.61 5.53
CA ASP A 225 -20.24 -2.98 5.05
C ASP A 225 -20.96 -1.87 4.25
N VAL A 226 -20.24 -0.84 3.82
CA VAL A 226 -20.72 0.27 2.98
C VAL A 226 -19.90 0.32 1.69
N ALA A 227 -20.58 0.58 0.57
CA ALA A 227 -19.91 0.63 -0.73
C ALA A 227 -19.52 2.07 -1.08
N GLY A 228 -18.31 2.24 -1.60
CA GLY A 228 -17.87 3.46 -2.27
C GLY A 228 -17.59 4.64 -1.34
N ASP A 229 -17.40 4.41 -0.05
CA ASP A 229 -17.28 5.46 0.97
C ASP A 229 -15.85 5.72 1.47
N SER A 230 -14.84 5.03 0.91
CA SER A 230 -13.44 5.38 1.15
C SER A 230 -13.13 6.80 0.68
N LEU A 231 -12.27 7.48 1.43
CA LEU A 231 -11.85 8.85 1.13
C LEU A 231 -10.37 8.93 0.80
N LEU A 232 -10.04 9.91 -0.03
CA LEU A 232 -8.67 10.41 -0.19
C LEU A 232 -8.55 11.71 0.59
N SER A 233 -7.82 11.66 1.71
CA SER A 233 -7.63 12.81 2.59
C SER A 233 -6.19 13.31 2.51
N ILE A 234 -6.03 14.63 2.46
CA ILE A 234 -4.73 15.29 2.36
C ILE A 234 -4.53 16.18 3.59
N TYR A 235 -3.43 15.97 4.31
CA TYR A 235 -3.08 16.73 5.50
C TYR A 235 -1.72 17.40 5.34
N ASP A 236 -1.57 18.57 5.95
CA ASP A 236 -0.24 19.15 6.14
C ASP A 236 0.58 18.27 7.09
N ALA A 237 1.75 17.80 6.64
CA ALA A 237 2.54 16.82 7.39
C ALA A 237 3.09 17.37 8.72
N SER A 238 3.25 18.70 8.82
CA SER A 238 3.85 19.34 9.99
C SER A 238 2.82 19.65 11.07
N SER A 239 1.68 20.22 10.66
CA SER A 239 0.62 20.72 11.54
C SER A 239 -0.53 19.74 11.75
N GLY A 240 -0.73 18.80 10.81
CA GLY A 240 -1.85 17.87 10.82
C GLY A 240 -3.18 18.49 10.34
N GLU A 241 -3.13 19.71 9.81
CA GLU A 241 -4.31 20.40 9.27
C GLU A 241 -4.83 19.66 8.02
N LEU A 242 -6.13 19.36 8.00
CA LEU A 242 -6.82 18.81 6.83
C LEU A 242 -6.86 19.87 5.72
N LYS A 243 -6.20 19.59 4.60
CA LYS A 243 -6.12 20.48 3.42
C LYS A 243 -7.17 20.15 2.37
N ALA A 244 -7.46 18.87 2.18
CA ALA A 244 -8.49 18.43 1.26
C ALA A 244 -9.01 17.05 1.65
N ASN A 245 -10.23 16.76 1.21
CA ASN A 245 -10.88 15.47 1.45
C ASN A 245 -11.80 15.17 0.26
N TYR A 246 -11.63 14.01 -0.36
CA TYR A 246 -12.33 13.65 -1.59
C TYR A 246 -13.02 12.31 -1.47
N GLU A 247 -14.28 12.25 -1.91
CA GLU A 247 -14.97 10.99 -2.18
C GLU A 247 -14.30 10.30 -3.37
N THR A 248 -13.99 9.01 -3.24
CA THR A 248 -13.27 8.26 -4.29
C THR A 248 -14.18 7.32 -5.07
N GLY A 249 -15.32 6.93 -4.48
CA GLY A 249 -16.17 5.85 -4.98
C GLY A 249 -15.56 4.45 -4.85
N LEU A 250 -14.37 4.33 -4.24
CA LEU A 250 -13.74 3.07 -3.88
C LEU A 250 -14.28 2.58 -2.54
N ASN A 251 -14.22 1.26 -2.32
CA ASN A 251 -14.74 0.67 -1.09
C ASN A 251 -13.72 0.79 0.04
N ASP A 252 -12.50 0.29 -0.18
CA ASP A 252 -11.52 0.06 0.89
C ASP A 252 -10.08 0.29 0.41
N ILE A 253 -9.60 1.53 0.50
CA ILE A 253 -8.24 1.88 0.06
C ILE A 253 -7.19 1.30 1.02
N THR A 254 -6.41 0.33 0.54
CA THR A 254 -5.38 -0.36 1.34
C THR A 254 -3.95 0.13 1.09
N GLY A 255 -3.69 0.70 -0.08
CA GLY A 255 -2.38 1.23 -0.44
C GLY A 255 -2.49 2.48 -1.29
N LEU A 256 -1.48 3.35 -1.18
CA LEU A 256 -1.30 4.54 -2.01
C LEU A 256 0.17 4.70 -2.41
N ALA A 257 0.43 5.00 -3.67
CA ALA A 257 1.77 5.35 -4.13
C ALA A 257 1.72 6.34 -5.30
N TYR A 258 2.72 7.23 -5.34
CA TYR A 258 2.97 8.10 -6.47
C TYR A 258 3.98 7.46 -7.42
N ASP A 259 3.77 7.60 -8.73
CA ASP A 259 4.83 7.38 -9.71
C ASP A 259 5.77 8.60 -9.81
N SER A 260 6.85 8.46 -10.58
CA SER A 260 7.83 9.53 -10.79
C SER A 260 7.31 10.73 -11.57
N ASP A 261 6.15 10.59 -12.23
CA ASP A 261 5.46 11.68 -12.94
C ASP A 261 4.43 12.38 -12.03
N GLY A 262 4.28 11.95 -10.77
CA GLY A 262 3.36 12.51 -9.80
C GLY A 262 1.92 12.03 -9.93
N ASN A 263 1.66 10.92 -10.64
CA ASN A 263 0.34 10.31 -10.68
C ASN A 263 0.13 9.45 -9.43
N LEU A 264 -1.06 9.56 -8.81
CA LEU A 264 -1.44 8.77 -7.64
C LEU A 264 -2.14 7.47 -8.05
N TYR A 265 -1.74 6.36 -7.44
CA TYR A 265 -2.36 5.05 -7.60
C TYR A 265 -2.82 4.51 -6.27
N ALA A 266 -3.87 3.69 -6.31
CA ALA A 266 -4.49 3.09 -5.14
C ALA A 266 -4.84 1.63 -5.37
N THR A 267 -4.74 0.82 -4.32
CA THR A 267 -5.37 -0.50 -4.26
C THR A 267 -6.67 -0.41 -3.48
N ASP A 268 -7.73 -1.01 -4.03
CA ASP A 268 -9.02 -1.21 -3.35
C ASP A 268 -9.18 -2.70 -3.03
N PHE A 269 -9.27 -3.05 -1.75
CA PHE A 269 -9.49 -4.43 -1.33
C PHE A 269 -10.94 -4.88 -1.60
N SER A 270 -11.89 -3.96 -1.42
CA SER A 270 -13.33 -4.22 -1.54
C SER A 270 -13.82 -5.37 -0.65
N TRP A 271 -13.76 -5.22 0.69
CA TRP A 271 -14.10 -6.27 1.65
C TRP A 271 -15.52 -6.82 1.48
N MET A 272 -16.50 -5.97 1.16
CA MET A 272 -17.89 -6.40 0.91
C MET A 272 -18.02 -7.41 -0.23
N ASP A 273 -17.16 -7.31 -1.25
CA ASP A 273 -17.10 -8.24 -2.36
C ASP A 273 -15.65 -8.35 -2.84
N THR A 274 -14.92 -9.28 -2.22
CA THR A 274 -13.48 -9.46 -2.47
C THR A 274 -13.13 -9.88 -3.91
N ASN A 275 -14.12 -10.14 -4.77
CA ASN A 275 -13.90 -10.36 -6.21
C ASN A 275 -13.77 -9.04 -7.00
N ARG A 276 -14.04 -7.91 -6.35
CA ARG A 276 -13.98 -6.57 -6.97
C ARG A 276 -12.67 -5.83 -6.68
N GLY A 277 -11.75 -6.46 -5.94
CA GLY A 277 -10.43 -5.92 -5.67
C GLY A 277 -9.72 -5.49 -6.96
N ALA A 278 -9.01 -4.36 -6.90
CA ALA A 278 -8.43 -3.76 -8.09
C ALA A 278 -7.35 -2.72 -7.80
N LEU A 279 -6.56 -2.45 -8.83
CA LEU A 279 -5.64 -1.32 -8.93
C LEU A 279 -6.32 -0.17 -9.67
N TYR A 280 -6.18 1.04 -9.16
CA TYR A 280 -6.73 2.27 -9.72
C TYR A 280 -5.67 3.35 -9.87
N LYS A 281 -5.84 4.23 -10.86
CA LYS A 281 -5.26 5.58 -10.87
C LYS A 281 -6.28 6.54 -10.30
N LEU A 282 -5.87 7.37 -9.34
CA LEU A 282 -6.68 8.44 -8.77
C LEU A 282 -6.28 9.76 -9.42
N THR A 283 -7.24 10.48 -9.99
CA THR A 283 -7.03 11.81 -10.57
C THR A 283 -7.93 12.81 -9.87
N VAL A 284 -7.32 13.83 -9.27
CA VAL A 284 -8.07 14.94 -8.68
C VAL A 284 -8.06 16.11 -9.67
N THR A 285 -9.23 16.53 -10.15
CA THR A 285 -9.39 17.67 -11.05
C THR A 285 -10.58 18.49 -10.61
N ASP A 286 -10.43 19.82 -10.54
CA ASP A 286 -11.48 20.75 -10.13
C ASP A 286 -12.14 20.42 -8.78
N GLY A 287 -11.40 19.78 -7.88
CA GLY A 287 -11.87 19.39 -6.54
C GLY A 287 -12.62 18.05 -6.49
N GLU A 288 -12.69 17.32 -7.59
CA GLU A 288 -13.31 15.99 -7.65
C GLU A 288 -12.24 14.91 -7.86
N CYS A 289 -12.38 13.78 -7.15
CA CYS A 289 -11.51 12.62 -7.34
C CYS A 289 -12.20 11.60 -8.25
N VAL A 290 -11.49 11.16 -9.29
CA VAL A 290 -11.93 10.11 -10.21
C VAL A 290 -11.00 8.92 -10.10
N ALA A 291 -11.56 7.75 -9.76
CA ALA A 291 -10.84 6.49 -9.74
C ALA A 291 -10.99 5.75 -11.08
N THR A 292 -9.88 5.61 -11.82
CA THR A 292 -9.83 4.87 -13.09
C THR A 292 -9.24 3.49 -12.86
N LYS A 293 -10.03 2.43 -13.09
CA LYS A 293 -9.59 1.05 -12.89
C LYS A 293 -8.53 0.66 -13.92
N LEU A 294 -7.39 0.13 -13.46
CA LEU A 294 -6.28 -0.30 -14.32
C LEU A 294 -6.18 -1.82 -14.45
N ALA A 295 -6.44 -2.53 -13.36
CA ALA A 295 -6.39 -4.00 -13.32
C ALA A 295 -7.32 -4.55 -12.24
N ALA A 296 -7.90 -5.72 -12.47
CA ALA A 296 -8.52 -6.50 -11.40
C ALA A 296 -7.42 -7.23 -10.61
N LEU A 297 -7.54 -7.28 -9.29
CA LEU A 297 -6.58 -7.89 -8.38
C LEU A 297 -7.31 -8.69 -7.30
N ASP A 298 -6.76 -9.84 -6.92
CA ASP A 298 -7.36 -10.68 -5.90
C ASP A 298 -6.94 -10.23 -4.49
N LYS A 299 -7.75 -9.35 -3.86
CA LYS A 299 -7.52 -8.81 -2.50
C LYS A 299 -6.17 -8.08 -2.37
N PRO A 300 -5.97 -6.96 -3.10
CA PRO A 300 -4.73 -6.20 -3.05
C PRO A 300 -4.55 -5.46 -1.71
N THR A 301 -3.30 -5.39 -1.24
CA THR A 301 -2.99 -4.89 0.11
C THR A 301 -2.05 -3.71 0.15
N ALA A 302 -1.04 -3.66 -0.72
CA ALA A 302 -0.10 -2.55 -0.77
C ALA A 302 0.50 -2.41 -2.16
N LEU A 303 1.04 -1.23 -2.45
CA LEU A 303 1.73 -0.93 -3.71
C LEU A 303 2.88 0.06 -3.52
N THR A 304 3.89 -0.02 -4.39
CA THR A 304 5.01 0.92 -4.42
C THR A 304 5.65 1.00 -5.81
N PHE A 305 6.23 2.15 -6.17
CA PHE A 305 6.92 2.37 -7.43
C PHE A 305 8.44 2.34 -7.25
N GLY A 306 9.12 1.65 -8.16
CA GLY A 306 10.57 1.75 -8.33
C GLY A 306 10.96 3.02 -9.09
N GLU A 307 12.23 3.41 -8.99
CA GLU A 307 12.78 4.56 -9.73
C GLU A 307 12.72 4.35 -11.26
N ASP A 308 12.69 3.09 -11.70
CA ASP A 308 12.52 2.68 -13.09
C ASP A 308 11.06 2.76 -13.59
N GLY A 309 10.12 3.13 -12.71
CA GLY A 309 8.70 3.23 -13.00
C GLY A 309 7.95 1.89 -12.92
N GLN A 310 8.61 0.81 -12.49
CA GLN A 310 7.94 -0.47 -12.28
C GLN A 310 7.09 -0.39 -11.00
N LEU A 311 5.84 -0.86 -11.09
CA LEU A 311 4.93 -0.92 -9.95
C LEU A 311 4.95 -2.32 -9.36
N PHE A 312 5.13 -2.42 -8.04
CA PHE A 312 4.98 -3.66 -7.29
C PHE A 312 3.72 -3.61 -6.45
N VAL A 313 2.97 -4.72 -6.45
CA VAL A 313 1.71 -4.84 -5.70
C VAL A 313 1.69 -6.16 -4.94
N THR A 314 1.28 -6.12 -3.67
CA THR A 314 1.01 -7.33 -2.90
C THR A 314 -0.48 -7.65 -2.90
N VAL A 315 -0.80 -8.94 -2.95
CA VAL A 315 -2.17 -9.45 -2.91
C VAL A 315 -2.26 -10.60 -1.91
N PHE A 316 -3.35 -10.66 -1.15
CA PHE A 316 -3.63 -11.82 -0.30
C PHE A 316 -3.98 -13.06 -1.12
N GLY A 317 -4.72 -12.89 -2.21
CA GLY A 317 -5.15 -14.01 -3.05
C GLY A 317 -6.24 -14.89 -2.41
N THR A 318 -6.78 -15.82 -3.20
CA THR A 318 -7.81 -16.79 -2.80
C THR A 318 -7.21 -18.19 -2.80
N ALA A 319 -7.20 -18.83 -1.62
CA ALA A 319 -6.70 -20.19 -1.48
C ALA A 319 -7.54 -21.16 -2.30
N LYS A 320 -6.87 -22.10 -2.97
CA LYS A 320 -7.56 -23.19 -3.67
C LYS A 320 -8.18 -24.12 -2.63
N GLU A 321 -9.47 -24.41 -2.79
CA GLU A 321 -10.21 -25.30 -1.89
C GLU A 321 -9.48 -26.65 -1.73
N GLY A 322 -9.28 -27.07 -0.48
CA GLY A 322 -8.61 -28.33 -0.15
C GLY A 322 -7.08 -28.30 -0.23
N THR A 323 -6.45 -27.12 -0.22
CA THR A 323 -4.99 -26.97 -0.18
C THR A 323 -4.53 -26.17 1.03
N ASP A 324 -3.31 -26.45 1.50
CA ASP A 324 -2.61 -25.67 2.53
C ASP A 324 -1.64 -24.65 1.91
N GLU A 325 -1.79 -24.35 0.61
CA GLU A 325 -0.94 -23.41 -0.11
C GLU A 325 -1.34 -21.97 0.25
N PHE A 326 -0.33 -21.12 0.49
CA PHE A 326 -0.58 -19.70 0.67
C PHE A 326 -0.84 -19.03 -0.69
N PRO A 327 -1.98 -18.36 -0.88
CA PRO A 327 -2.35 -17.79 -2.19
C PRO A 327 -1.69 -16.44 -2.48
N GLY A 328 -1.00 -15.84 -1.50
CA GLY A 328 -0.48 -14.49 -1.63
C GLY A 328 0.62 -14.37 -2.68
N GLN A 329 0.70 -13.20 -3.30
CA GLN A 329 1.64 -12.94 -4.38
C GLN A 329 2.26 -11.55 -4.28
N LEU A 330 3.46 -11.43 -4.86
CA LEU A 330 4.07 -10.17 -5.26
C LEU A 330 3.96 -10.07 -6.78
N LEU A 331 3.30 -9.04 -7.25
CA LEU A 331 3.02 -8.75 -8.65
C LEU A 331 3.86 -7.56 -9.12
N GLN A 332 4.23 -7.54 -10.40
CA GLN A 332 4.89 -6.42 -11.04
C GLN A 332 4.13 -5.98 -12.29
N PHE A 333 3.89 -4.69 -12.43
CA PHE A 333 3.37 -4.04 -13.63
C PHE A 333 4.45 -3.16 -14.25
N SER A 334 4.50 -3.15 -15.59
CA SER A 334 5.36 -2.22 -16.32
C SER A 334 4.70 -0.85 -16.42
N LYS A 335 5.51 0.21 -16.55
CA LYS A 335 4.99 1.56 -16.81
C LYS A 335 4.10 1.59 -18.06
N ASP A 336 4.51 0.85 -19.10
CA ASP A 336 3.77 0.77 -20.36
C ASP A 336 2.42 0.08 -20.21
N SER A 337 2.33 -0.99 -19.39
CA SER A 337 1.06 -1.68 -19.16
C SER A 337 0.05 -0.80 -18.43
N LEU A 338 0.51 0.00 -17.45
CA LEU A 338 -0.34 0.95 -16.73
C LEU A 338 -0.87 2.05 -17.65
N ALA A 339 -0.03 2.58 -18.55
CA ALA A 339 -0.43 3.61 -19.51
C ALA A 339 -1.44 3.08 -20.55
N ALA A 340 -1.30 1.83 -20.99
CA ALA A 340 -2.26 1.20 -21.90
C ALA A 340 -3.64 1.03 -21.23
N SER A 341 -3.67 0.57 -19.98
CA SER A 341 -4.92 0.37 -19.23
C SER A 341 -5.70 1.66 -18.99
N ALA A 342 -5.02 2.79 -18.79
CA ALA A 342 -5.66 4.08 -18.53
C ALA A 342 -6.37 4.69 -19.77
N ASN A 343 -6.07 4.20 -20.98
CA ASN A 343 -6.59 4.74 -22.24
C ASN A 343 -7.73 3.89 -22.85
N ASN A 344 -8.14 2.81 -22.18
CA ASN A 344 -9.22 1.91 -22.60
C ASN A 344 -10.49 2.15 -21.77
#